data_AF-B1FDW6-F1
#
_entry.id   AF-B1FDW6-F1
#
_cell.length_a   1.000
_cell.length_b   1.000
_cell.length_c   1.000
_cell.angle_alpha   90.00
_cell.angle_beta   90.00
_cell.angle_gamma   90.00
#
_symmetry.space_group_name_H-M   'P 1'
#
loop_
_entity.id
_entity.type
_entity.pdbx_description
1 polymer ?
#
loop_
_entity_poly.entity_id
_entity_poly.type
_entity_poly.pdbx_seq_one_letter_code
_entity_poly.pdbx_strand_id
1 'polypeptide(L)'
;MMANLATRARRVGAIQLRSWSNRTASLSEAALGRSVDDHARELRIDALGKLMCAASTRVLRARCSYLMRSEIRYRSAVQIRLMESQRGLR
;
A
#
# COMPACT_ATOMS: atom_id res chain seq x y z
N MET A 1 -6.55 15.30 -5.46
CA MET A 1 -6.33 14.60 -6.74
C MET A 1 -6.71 13.13 -6.57
N MET A 2 -7.88 12.72 -7.05
CA MET A 2 -8.39 11.34 -6.92
C MET A 2 -7.63 10.43 -7.89
N ALA A 3 -6.92 9.44 -7.38
CA ALA A 3 -6.24 8.44 -8.21
C ALA A 3 -7.30 7.58 -8.91
N ASN A 4 -7.53 7.84 -10.20
CA ASN A 4 -8.34 6.99 -11.06
C ASN A 4 -7.65 5.63 -11.19
N LEU A 5 -8.02 4.69 -10.32
CA LEU A 5 -7.72 3.27 -10.45
C LEU A 5 -8.55 2.73 -11.62
N ALA A 6 -8.07 2.94 -12.84
CA ALA A 6 -8.64 2.37 -14.03
C ALA A 6 -8.45 0.85 -13.98
N THR A 7 -9.43 0.14 -13.43
CA THR A 7 -9.53 -1.31 -13.41
C THR A 7 -9.85 -1.81 -14.83
N ARG A 8 -8.95 -1.60 -15.79
CA ARG A 8 -9.07 -2.20 -17.13
C ARG A 8 -8.75 -3.68 -17.01
N ALA A 9 -9.81 -4.47 -17.07
CA ALA A 9 -9.82 -5.92 -17.20
C ALA A 9 -9.14 -6.34 -18.52
N ARG A 10 -7.82 -6.41 -18.53
CA ARG A 10 -7.03 -7.21 -19.50
C ARG A 10 -5.62 -7.47 -18.96
N ARG A 11 -5.54 -7.98 -17.73
CA ARG A 11 -4.37 -8.60 -17.07
C ARG A 11 -4.76 -8.94 -15.63
N VAL A 12 -5.38 -10.10 -15.42
CA VAL A 12 -5.44 -10.71 -14.07
C VAL A 12 -4.01 -11.16 -13.73
N GLY A 13 -3.12 -10.22 -13.42
CA GLY A 13 -1.68 -10.53 -13.46
C GLY A 13 -0.79 -9.58 -12.69
N ALA A 14 -0.94 -8.27 -12.86
CA ALA A 14 -0.08 -7.31 -12.18
C ALA A 14 -0.91 -6.10 -11.76
N ILE A 15 -1.27 -6.08 -10.48
CA ILE A 15 -1.59 -4.83 -9.82
C ILE A 15 -0.27 -4.03 -9.84
N GLN A 16 -0.08 -3.13 -10.81
CA GLN A 16 1.14 -2.30 -10.97
C GLN A 16 1.18 -1.20 -9.91
N LEU A 17 1.14 -1.61 -8.65
CA LEU A 17 1.16 -0.71 -7.51
C LEU A 17 2.57 -0.18 -7.21
N ARG A 18 3.63 -0.93 -7.56
CA ARG A 18 5.02 -0.55 -7.23
C ARG A 18 5.48 0.75 -7.92
N SER A 19 5.27 0.88 -9.22
CA SER A 19 5.71 2.07 -9.97
C SER A 19 4.89 3.32 -9.61
N TRP A 20 3.60 3.14 -9.31
CA TRP A 20 2.76 4.22 -8.78
C TRP A 20 3.16 4.60 -7.35
N SER A 21 3.32 3.64 -6.45
CA SER A 21 3.65 3.90 -5.05
C SER A 21 4.99 4.59 -4.90
N ASN A 22 6.00 4.17 -5.66
CA ASN A 22 7.34 4.77 -5.57
C ASN A 22 7.35 6.20 -6.07
N ARG A 23 6.63 6.52 -7.16
CA ARG A 23 6.50 7.91 -7.65
C ARG A 23 5.78 8.79 -6.64
N THR A 24 4.65 8.33 -6.12
CA THR A 24 3.89 9.08 -5.11
C THR A 24 4.70 9.26 -3.83
N ALA A 25 5.48 8.26 -3.42
CA ALA A 25 6.30 8.33 -2.23
C ALA A 25 7.54 9.22 -2.37
N SER A 26 8.19 9.21 -3.53
CA SER A 26 9.35 10.07 -3.79
C SER A 26 8.97 11.55 -3.76
N LEU A 27 7.76 11.90 -4.24
CA LEU A 27 7.23 13.27 -4.14
C LEU A 27 6.94 13.69 -2.69
N SER A 28 6.56 12.74 -1.84
CA SER A 28 6.24 12.98 -0.42
C SER A 28 7.46 12.94 0.49
N GLU A 29 8.52 12.21 0.14
CA GLU A 29 9.77 12.12 0.90
C GLU A 29 10.38 13.50 1.14
N ALA A 30 10.46 14.31 0.07
CA ALA A 30 10.96 15.69 0.13
C ALA A 30 10.20 16.57 1.14
N ALA A 31 8.95 16.23 1.45
CA ALA A 31 8.10 16.98 2.37
C ALA A 31 8.03 16.39 3.80
N LEU A 32 8.38 15.12 4.00
CA LEU A 32 8.07 14.40 5.26
C LEU A 32 9.28 13.73 5.93
N GLY A 33 10.46 13.66 5.29
CA GLY A 33 11.66 13.07 5.88
C GLY A 33 11.51 11.59 6.28
N ARG A 34 10.56 10.87 5.66
CA ARG A 34 10.30 9.45 5.93
C ARG A 34 10.98 8.57 4.87
N SER A 35 11.36 7.36 5.26
CA SER A 35 11.79 6.32 4.32
C SER A 35 10.76 6.13 3.19
N VAL A 36 11.19 6.37 1.95
CA VAL A 36 10.37 6.24 0.73
C VAL A 36 9.73 4.88 0.65
N ASP A 37 10.47 3.84 1.00
CA ASP A 37 10.02 2.46 0.88
C ASP A 37 8.90 2.13 1.85
N ASP A 38 8.96 2.63 3.08
CA ASP A 38 7.87 2.44 4.04
C ASP A 38 6.65 3.25 3.67
N HIS A 39 6.81 4.49 3.20
CA HIS A 39 5.67 5.28 2.74
C HIS A 39 5.01 4.68 1.49
N ALA A 40 5.81 4.25 0.51
CA ALA A 40 5.34 3.53 -0.67
C ALA A 40 4.62 2.25 -0.29
N ARG A 41 5.10 1.53 0.73
CA ARG A 41 4.44 0.34 1.26
C ARG A 41 3.08 0.65 1.88
N GLU A 42 2.97 1.67 2.72
CA GLU A 42 1.68 2.05 3.30
C GLU A 42 0.66 2.47 2.23
N LEU A 43 1.09 3.19 1.19
CA LEU A 43 0.25 3.49 0.02
C LEU A 43 -0.25 2.23 -0.69
N ARG A 44 0.60 1.20 -0.81
CA ARG A 44 0.20 -0.09 -1.39
C ARG A 44 -0.79 -0.82 -0.51
N ILE A 45 -0.60 -0.83 0.81
CA ILE A 45 -1.51 -1.46 1.77
C ILE A 45 -2.90 -0.80 1.70
N ASP A 46 -2.97 0.54 1.68
CA ASP A 46 -4.23 1.28 1.56
C ASP A 46 -4.94 0.98 0.23
N ALA A 47 -4.22 1.02 -0.89
CA ALA A 47 -4.77 0.70 -2.21
C ALA A 47 -5.29 -0.75 -2.29
N LEU A 48 -4.57 -1.71 -1.71
CA LEU A 48 -5.03 -3.10 -1.63
C LEU A 48 -6.26 -3.26 -0.73
N GLY A 49 -6.37 -2.48 0.35
CA GLY A 49 -7.57 -2.42 1.18
C GLY A 49 -8.79 -1.96 0.39
N LYS A 50 -8.66 -0.87 -0.37
CA LYS A 50 -9.70 -0.35 -1.27
C LYS A 50 -10.10 -1.37 -2.35
N LEU A 51 -9.11 -2.03 -2.96
CA LEU A 51 -9.36 -3.09 -3.95
C LEU A 51 -10.07 -4.29 -3.32
N MET A 52 -9.72 -4.66 -2.07
CA MET A 52 -10.39 -5.73 -1.34
C MET A 52 -11.86 -5.40 -1.07
N CYS A 53 -12.17 -4.16 -0.68
CA CYS A 53 -13.56 -3.69 -0.49
C CYS A 53 -14.35 -3.71 -1.80
N ALA A 54 -13.72 -3.38 -2.93
CA ALA A 54 -14.36 -3.36 -4.25
C ALA A 54 -14.38 -4.74 -4.96
N ALA A 55 -13.73 -5.76 -4.39
CA ALA A 55 -13.54 -7.04 -5.07
C ALA A 55 -14.83 -7.89 -5.12
N SER A 56 -15.32 -8.13 -6.34
CA SER A 56 -16.53 -8.92 -6.60
C SER A 56 -16.36 -10.43 -6.35
N THR A 57 -15.13 -10.94 -6.28
CA THR A 57 -14.86 -12.38 -6.10
C THR A 57 -14.05 -12.67 -4.84
N ARG A 58 -14.28 -13.86 -4.26
CA ARG A 58 -13.51 -14.34 -3.10
C ARG A 58 -12.03 -14.53 -3.44
N VAL A 59 -11.72 -14.95 -4.67
CA VAL A 59 -10.34 -15.12 -5.15
C VAL A 59 -9.59 -13.79 -5.17
N LEU A 60 -10.22 -12.72 -5.69
CA LEU A 60 -9.60 -11.40 -5.72
C LEU A 60 -9.40 -10.83 -4.29
N ARG A 61 -10.37 -11.04 -3.40
CA ARG A 61 -10.21 -10.69 -1.97
C ARG A 61 -9.06 -11.43 -1.30
N ALA A 62 -8.95 -12.74 -1.52
CA ALA A 62 -7.85 -13.54 -0.99
C ALA A 62 -6.49 -13.07 -1.52
N ARG A 63 -6.41 -12.73 -2.81
CA ARG A 63 -5.18 -12.17 -3.42
C ARG A 63 -4.82 -10.82 -2.80
N CYS A 64 -5.77 -9.91 -2.60
CA CYS A 64 -5.52 -8.63 -1.95
C CYS A 64 -5.03 -8.83 -0.51
N SER A 65 -5.67 -9.72 0.26
CA SER A 65 -5.27 -10.05 1.63
C SER A 65 -3.85 -10.62 1.70
N TYR A 66 -3.51 -11.54 0.79
CA TYR A 66 -2.16 -12.10 0.69
C TYR A 66 -1.11 -11.01 0.42
N LEU A 67 -1.37 -10.13 -0.56
CA LEU A 67 -0.45 -9.04 -0.89
C LEU A 67 -0.31 -8.05 0.26
N MET A 68 -1.40 -7.69 0.94
CA MET A 68 -1.34 -6.81 2.13
C MET A 68 -0.49 -7.44 3.24
N ARG A 69 -0.67 -8.74 3.52
CA ARG A 69 0.15 -9.45 4.51
C ARG A 69 1.62 -9.47 4.11
N SER A 70 1.92 -9.62 2.83
CA SER A 70 3.30 -9.56 2.31
C SER A 70 3.91 -8.18 2.56
N GLU A 71 3.19 -7.10 2.26
CA GLU A 71 3.67 -5.75 2.54
C GLU A 71 3.91 -5.53 4.04
N ILE A 72 2.92 -5.83 4.89
CA ILE A 72 3.01 -5.65 6.35
C ILE A 72 4.22 -6.41 6.93
N ARG A 73 4.51 -7.62 6.44
CA ARG A 73 5.62 -8.44 6.93
C ARG A 73 6.98 -7.74 6.76
N TYR A 74 7.16 -6.95 5.71
CA TYR A 74 8.43 -6.30 5.43
C TYR A 74 8.53 -4.87 6.00
N ARG A 75 7.52 -4.40 6.74
CA ARG A 75 7.49 -3.06 7.35
C ARG A 75 8.71 -2.85 8.25
N SER A 76 9.39 -1.70 8.12
CA SER A 76 10.58 -1.45 8.93
C SER A 76 10.27 -1.27 10.41
N ALA A 77 11.25 -1.54 11.28
CA ALA A 77 11.14 -1.30 12.71
C ALA A 77 10.89 0.18 13.05
N VAL A 78 11.44 1.11 12.26
CA VAL A 78 11.21 2.55 12.42
C VAL A 78 9.74 2.88 12.18
N GLN A 79 9.17 2.36 11.09
CA GLN A 79 7.76 2.57 10.78
C GLN A 79 6.84 1.94 11.83
N ILE A 80 7.17 0.75 12.34
CA ILE A 80 6.41 0.12 13.44
C ILE A 80 6.43 1.02 14.68
N ARG A 81 7.61 1.52 15.10
CA ARG A 81 7.73 2.44 16.25
C ARG A 81 6.91 3.71 16.05
N LEU A 82 6.97 4.33 14.87
CA LEU A 82 6.15 5.50 14.56
C LEU A 82 4.65 5.22 14.72
N MET A 83 4.19 4.06 14.26
CA MET A 83 2.79 3.65 14.40
C MET A 83 2.40 3.37 15.86
N GLU A 84 3.29 2.76 16.65
CA GLU A 84 3.08 2.52 18.08
C GLU A 84 2.94 3.84 18.85
N SER A 85 3.85 4.78 18.65
CA SER A 85 3.79 6.10 19.28
C SER A 85 2.54 6.89 18.87
N GLN A 86 2.13 6.83 17.59
CA GLN A 86 0.87 7.44 17.14
C GLN A 86 -0.38 6.85 17.81
N ARG A 87 -0.30 5.60 18.31
CA ARG A 87 -1.38 4.92 19.02
C ARG A 87 -1.23 5.01 20.54
N GLY A 88 -0.22 5.71 21.05
CA GLY A 88 0.07 5.80 22.49
C GLY A 88 0.46 4.45 23.11
N LEU A 89 0.99 3.52 22.30
CA LEU A 89 1.40 2.19 22.75
C LEU A 89 2.86 2.14 23.22
N ARG A 90 3.62 3.21 22.98
CA ARG A 90 5.01 3.42 23.40
C ARG A 90 5.29 4.90 23.59
#